data_AF-A0A5N7DMT4-F1
#
_entry.id   AF-A0A5N7DMT4-F1
#
_cell.length_a   1.000
_cell.length_b   1.000
_cell.length_c   1.000
_cell.angle_alpha   90.00
_cell.angle_beta   90.00
_cell.angle_gamma   90.00
#
_symmetry.space_group_name_H-M   'P 1'
#
loop_
_entity.id
_entity.type
_entity.pdbx_description
1 polymer ?
#
loop_
_entity_poly.entity_id
_entity_poly.type
_entity_poly.pdbx_seq_one_letter_code
_entity_poly.pdbx_strand_id
1 'polypeptide(L)'
;MGVIRLPRPTGVYVPTSPIRSLTTDMISSPLSPDFTFDSETLPPSILPALEYISYKLEQKMMHATLLVGRGKPYPTGEPSDLMVIPIEDLDQQTWRTVYRAVVKAGNKFSLGQSWTDALNRSQYERQANEYLVQQSIMQNEVIFSREGLTLLNVDRIYTFKRRLCILSNQGKNPEASCVTSCVQLLHRTIGDFQGRPFSKAFFHRVYEQLDVRDELLTHIAQTYKKQFGQEGIILPPRARAEHSSRNSPKRTVRARMEANPPRYRAAPTKRGPKTPQSASDVTPITRNEWNILNSNLQQTKPTVTKWTPSPTVLAAA
;
A
#
# COMPACT_ATOMS: atom_id res chain seq x y z
N MET A 1 9.80 -4.64 -92.88
CA MET A 1 9.84 -3.96 -91.57
C MET A 1 9.24 -4.91 -90.53
N GLY A 2 10.08 -5.75 -89.94
CA GLY A 2 9.67 -6.89 -89.11
C GLY A 2 9.40 -6.50 -87.66
N VAL A 3 8.27 -6.98 -87.13
CA VAL A 3 7.85 -6.81 -85.74
C VAL A 3 8.40 -7.98 -84.94
N ILE A 4 9.45 -7.76 -84.15
CA ILE A 4 10.02 -8.75 -83.24
C ILE A 4 9.04 -8.92 -82.06
N ARG A 5 8.35 -10.06 -82.02
CA ARG A 5 7.53 -10.48 -80.87
C ARG A 5 8.37 -11.35 -79.95
N LEU A 6 8.72 -10.81 -78.78
CA LEU A 6 9.36 -11.56 -77.71
C LEU A 6 8.31 -12.42 -76.97
N PRO A 7 8.57 -13.72 -76.73
CA PRO A 7 7.67 -14.60 -76.01
C PRO A 7 7.65 -14.28 -74.51
N ARG A 8 6.45 -14.33 -73.90
CA ARG A 8 6.24 -14.18 -72.46
C ARG A 8 6.90 -15.34 -71.70
N PRO A 9 7.56 -15.09 -70.56
CA PRO A 9 8.13 -16.17 -69.75
C PRO A 9 7.02 -17.04 -69.15
N THR A 10 7.30 -18.33 -69.18
CA THR A 10 6.53 -19.46 -68.66
C THR A 10 6.13 -19.27 -67.20
N GLY A 11 4.85 -19.53 -66.90
CA GLY A 11 4.29 -19.46 -65.56
C GLY A 11 4.98 -20.44 -64.61
N VAL A 12 5.38 -19.93 -63.44
CA VAL A 12 5.81 -20.75 -62.31
C VAL A 12 4.60 -21.51 -61.79
N TYR A 13 4.64 -22.84 -61.94
CA TYR A 13 3.63 -23.74 -61.39
C TYR A 13 3.76 -23.79 -59.87
N VAL A 14 2.92 -23.05 -59.15
CA VAL A 14 2.79 -23.16 -57.70
C VAL A 14 1.83 -24.32 -57.40
N PRO A 15 2.24 -25.37 -56.68
CA PRO A 15 1.35 -26.46 -56.30
C PRO A 15 0.18 -25.91 -55.47
N THR A 16 -1.03 -26.22 -55.90
CA THR A 16 -2.30 -25.86 -55.27
C THR A 16 -2.42 -26.60 -53.94
N SER A 17 -1.72 -26.10 -52.92
CA SER A 17 -2.03 -26.43 -51.53
C SER A 17 -3.34 -25.72 -51.19
N PRO A 18 -4.30 -26.34 -50.49
CA PRO A 18 -5.51 -25.65 -50.08
C PRO A 18 -5.07 -24.47 -49.21
N ILE A 19 -5.29 -23.26 -49.72
CA ILE A 19 -5.15 -22.03 -48.96
C ILE A 19 -6.09 -22.21 -47.78
N ARG A 20 -5.54 -22.54 -46.60
CA ARG A 20 -6.24 -22.33 -45.33
C ARG A 20 -6.53 -20.84 -45.33
N SER A 21 -7.75 -20.46 -45.70
CA SER A 21 -8.26 -19.12 -45.47
C SER A 21 -8.14 -18.92 -43.96
N LEU A 22 -7.20 -18.07 -43.56
CA LEU A 22 -7.09 -17.61 -42.18
C LEU A 22 -8.44 -16.98 -41.86
N THR A 23 -9.28 -17.68 -41.12
CA THR A 23 -10.52 -17.12 -40.61
C THR A 23 -10.17 -16.13 -39.51
N THR A 24 -11.01 -15.12 -39.31
CA THR A 24 -10.82 -14.08 -38.28
C THR A 24 -10.68 -14.67 -36.87
N ASP A 25 -11.19 -15.88 -36.66
CA ASP A 25 -11.09 -16.65 -35.41
C ASP A 25 -9.72 -17.33 -35.21
N MET A 26 -8.90 -17.43 -36.27
CA MET A 26 -7.51 -17.91 -36.21
C MET A 26 -6.50 -16.78 -36.01
N ILE A 27 -6.94 -15.53 -36.12
CA ILE A 27 -6.16 -14.35 -35.78
C ILE A 27 -6.59 -14.01 -34.37
N SER A 28 -5.68 -14.17 -33.39
CA SER A 28 -5.90 -13.60 -32.06
C SER A 28 -6.41 -12.18 -32.25
N SER A 29 -7.49 -11.78 -31.55
CA SER A 29 -7.94 -10.38 -31.55
C SER A 29 -6.68 -9.50 -31.49
N PRO A 30 -6.50 -8.53 -32.40
CA PRO A 30 -5.29 -7.72 -32.41
C PRO A 30 -5.11 -7.28 -30.98
N LEU A 31 -3.94 -7.58 -30.38
CA LEU A 31 -3.62 -7.17 -29.02
C LEU A 31 -4.13 -5.74 -28.95
N SER A 32 -5.22 -5.52 -28.19
CA SER A 32 -5.70 -4.16 -28.01
C SER A 32 -4.46 -3.43 -27.53
N PRO A 33 -4.17 -2.20 -27.98
CA PRO A 33 -3.08 -1.41 -27.45
C PRO A 33 -3.43 -1.12 -25.98
N ASP A 34 -3.34 -2.16 -25.15
CA ASP A 34 -3.83 -2.24 -23.81
C ASP A 34 -2.75 -1.57 -23.01
N PHE A 35 -3.10 -0.35 -22.67
CA PHE A 35 -2.34 0.58 -21.87
C PHE A 35 -1.88 -0.08 -20.56
N THR A 36 -0.61 -0.50 -20.50
CA THR A 36 0.01 -1.13 -19.32
C THR A 36 0.77 -0.10 -18.48
N PHE A 37 0.09 0.78 -17.74
CA PHE A 37 0.69 1.62 -16.70
C PHE A 37 1.21 0.78 -15.51
N ASP A 38 2.45 0.33 -15.53
CA ASP A 38 3.03 -0.20 -14.30
C ASP A 38 3.40 0.97 -13.38
N SER A 39 2.86 1.00 -12.15
CA SER A 39 3.19 2.06 -11.19
C SER A 39 4.68 2.05 -10.84
N GLU A 40 5.33 0.90 -11.01
CA GLU A 40 6.78 0.75 -10.78
C GLU A 40 7.61 1.11 -12.01
N THR A 41 7.03 1.07 -13.21
CA THR A 41 7.68 1.48 -14.46
C THR A 41 6.72 2.26 -15.35
N LEU A 42 6.82 3.60 -15.34
CA LEU A 42 6.07 4.43 -16.29
C LEU A 42 6.38 3.96 -17.71
N PRO A 43 5.38 3.50 -18.48
CA PRO A 43 5.64 3.13 -19.86
C PRO A 43 6.10 4.36 -20.63
N PRO A 44 7.14 4.27 -21.48
CA PRO A 44 7.57 5.42 -22.26
C PRO A 44 6.45 5.96 -23.17
N SER A 45 5.46 5.12 -23.51
CA SER A 45 4.28 5.53 -24.29
C SER A 45 3.40 6.57 -23.60
N ILE A 46 3.43 6.67 -22.27
CA ILE A 46 2.56 7.61 -21.54
C ILE A 46 3.21 8.95 -21.27
N LEU A 47 4.54 9.03 -21.37
CA LEU A 47 5.30 10.24 -21.09
C LEU A 47 4.82 11.44 -21.93
N PRO A 48 4.57 11.33 -23.24
CA PRO A 48 4.05 12.44 -24.04
C PRO A 48 2.68 12.94 -23.55
N ALA A 49 1.84 12.04 -23.04
CA ALA A 49 0.54 12.39 -22.48
C ALA A 49 0.68 13.17 -21.17
N LEU A 50 1.58 12.73 -20.29
CA LEU A 50 1.86 13.40 -19.02
C LEU A 50 2.50 14.78 -19.22
N GLU A 51 3.45 14.89 -20.15
CA GLU A 51 4.06 16.17 -20.54
C GLU A 51 3.03 17.13 -21.15
N TYR A 52 2.09 16.62 -21.94
CA TYR A 52 0.99 17.43 -22.45
C TYR A 52 0.09 17.94 -21.31
N ILE A 53 -0.25 17.08 -20.34
CA ILE A 53 -1.04 17.49 -19.18
C ILE A 53 -0.29 18.54 -18.36
N SER A 54 0.99 18.30 -18.06
CA SER A 54 1.83 19.22 -17.28
C SER A 54 1.89 20.59 -17.96
N TYR A 55 2.16 20.62 -19.27
CA TYR A 55 2.14 21.85 -20.07
C TYR A 55 0.77 22.54 -20.03
N LYS A 56 -0.35 21.81 -20.09
CA LYS A 56 -1.68 22.43 -20.03
C LYS A 56 -2.02 23.03 -18.68
N LEU A 57 -1.49 22.47 -17.59
CA LEU A 57 -1.66 23.00 -16.24
C LEU A 57 -0.74 24.20 -16.01
N GLU A 58 0.50 24.13 -16.48
CA GLU A 58 1.47 25.22 -16.47
C GLU A 58 0.95 26.47 -17.21
N GLN A 59 0.34 26.29 -18.40
CA GLN A 59 -0.28 27.40 -19.14
C GLN A 59 -1.45 28.09 -18.40
N LYS A 60 -1.94 27.49 -17.31
CA LYS A 60 -2.94 28.07 -16.42
C LYS A 60 -2.35 28.56 -15.09
N MET A 61 -1.03 28.55 -14.94
CA MET A 61 -0.32 28.86 -13.70
C MET A 61 -0.77 27.93 -12.55
N MET A 62 -0.98 26.66 -12.85
CA MET A 62 -1.49 25.68 -11.90
C MET A 62 -0.53 24.50 -11.78
N HIS A 63 -0.37 24.01 -10.55
CA HIS A 63 0.33 22.77 -10.27
C HIS A 63 -0.63 21.79 -9.60
N ALA A 64 -0.71 20.57 -10.12
CA ALA A 64 -1.49 19.50 -9.51
C ALA A 64 -0.57 18.35 -9.08
N THR A 65 -0.74 17.88 -7.86
CA THR A 65 -0.10 16.66 -7.38
C THR A 65 -1.14 15.54 -7.32
N LEU A 66 -0.91 14.49 -8.11
CA LEU A 66 -1.81 13.35 -8.21
C LEU A 66 -1.12 12.10 -7.67
N LEU A 67 -1.83 11.38 -6.83
CA LEU A 67 -1.46 10.06 -6.40
C LEU A 67 -1.93 9.04 -7.44
N VAL A 68 -1.02 8.20 -7.93
CA VAL A 68 -1.30 7.21 -8.96
C VAL A 68 -0.88 5.82 -8.51
N GLY A 69 -1.73 4.83 -8.73
CA GLY A 69 -1.45 3.45 -8.42
C GLY A 69 -2.29 2.48 -9.23
N ARG A 70 -2.10 1.18 -8.97
CA ARG A 70 -2.94 0.12 -9.52
C ARG A 70 -3.47 -0.80 -8.44
N GLY A 71 -4.76 -1.14 -8.56
CA GLY A 71 -5.40 -2.15 -7.75
C GLY A 71 -4.96 -3.55 -8.13
N LYS A 72 -5.00 -3.91 -9.43
CA LYS A 72 -4.76 -5.28 -9.92
C LYS A 72 -3.30 -5.54 -10.34
N PRO A 73 -2.69 -6.69 -9.98
CA PRO A 73 -1.31 -7.05 -10.34
C PRO A 73 -1.12 -7.71 -11.73
N TYR A 74 -2.16 -7.89 -12.55
CA TYR A 74 -2.04 -8.67 -13.80
C TYR A 74 -1.40 -7.87 -14.94
N PRO A 75 -0.47 -8.47 -15.70
CA PRO A 75 -0.09 -7.96 -17.01
C PRO A 75 -1.14 -8.32 -18.07
N THR A 76 -1.44 -7.34 -18.92
CA THR A 76 -2.02 -7.45 -20.27
C THR A 76 -3.47 -7.96 -20.39
N GLY A 77 -4.37 -7.12 -20.91
CA GLY A 77 -5.69 -7.55 -21.45
C GLY A 77 -6.92 -7.32 -20.57
N GLU A 78 -6.77 -7.10 -19.26
CA GLU A 78 -7.90 -6.77 -18.39
C GLU A 78 -7.98 -5.26 -18.08
N PRO A 79 -9.19 -4.69 -17.92
CA PRO A 79 -9.35 -3.29 -17.51
C PRO A 79 -8.61 -3.08 -16.19
N SER A 80 -7.54 -2.31 -16.27
CA SER A 80 -6.69 -2.00 -15.13
C SER A 80 -7.48 -1.14 -14.15
N ASP A 81 -7.57 -1.59 -12.89
CA ASP A 81 -8.11 -0.80 -11.77
C ASP A 81 -7.11 0.30 -11.40
N LEU A 82 -6.98 1.31 -12.28
CA LEU A 82 -6.14 2.47 -12.05
C LEU A 82 -6.79 3.33 -10.96
N MET A 83 -5.97 3.83 -10.04
CA MET A 83 -6.38 4.81 -9.03
C MET A 83 -5.61 6.10 -9.28
N VAL A 84 -6.34 7.22 -9.38
CA VAL A 84 -5.79 8.56 -9.60
C VAL A 84 -6.51 9.50 -8.63
N ILE A 85 -5.82 9.91 -7.57
CA ILE A 85 -6.41 10.70 -6.47
C ILE A 85 -5.62 12.01 -6.34
N PRO A 86 -6.24 13.19 -6.49
CA PRO A 86 -5.57 14.44 -6.16
C PRO A 86 -5.22 14.48 -4.68
N ILE A 87 -4.00 14.95 -4.37
CA ILE A 87 -3.55 15.09 -2.98
C ILE A 87 -4.29 16.22 -2.27
N GLU A 88 -4.50 17.33 -2.99
CA GLU A 88 -5.17 18.52 -2.49
C GLU A 88 -6.64 18.57 -2.92
N ASP A 89 -7.47 19.31 -2.17
CA ASP A 89 -8.86 19.58 -2.54
C ASP A 89 -8.88 20.57 -3.69
N LEU A 90 -9.03 20.02 -4.90
CA LEU A 90 -9.18 20.83 -6.09
C LEU A 90 -10.55 21.47 -6.09
N ASP A 91 -10.60 22.79 -6.23
CA ASP A 91 -11.84 23.51 -6.44
C ASP A 91 -12.50 23.09 -7.77
N GLN A 92 -13.79 23.40 -7.93
CA GLN A 92 -14.55 22.93 -9.09
C GLN A 92 -13.95 23.43 -10.43
N GLN A 93 -13.32 24.60 -10.45
CA GLN A 93 -12.69 25.14 -11.64
C GLN A 93 -11.35 24.43 -11.94
N THR A 94 -10.50 24.21 -10.93
CA THR A 94 -9.26 23.45 -11.12
C THR A 94 -9.53 22.03 -11.53
N TRP A 95 -10.49 21.38 -10.88
CA TRP A 95 -10.93 20.04 -11.23
C TRP A 95 -11.30 19.92 -12.71
N ARG A 96 -12.17 20.82 -13.20
CA ARG A 96 -12.58 20.85 -14.61
C ARG A 96 -11.38 21.04 -15.55
N THR A 97 -10.38 21.80 -15.14
CA THR A 97 -9.17 22.07 -15.93
C THR A 97 -8.31 20.82 -16.03
N VAL A 98 -8.00 20.19 -14.90
CA VAL A 98 -7.25 18.92 -14.83
C VAL A 98 -7.98 17.83 -15.60
N TYR A 99 -9.28 17.65 -15.36
CA TYR A 99 -10.10 16.65 -16.04
C TYR A 99 -10.08 16.83 -17.56
N ARG A 100 -10.29 18.06 -18.06
CA ARG A 100 -10.23 18.36 -19.50
C ARG A 100 -8.84 18.13 -20.09
N ALA A 101 -7.77 18.41 -19.35
CA ALA A 101 -6.41 18.14 -19.79
C ALA A 101 -6.19 16.63 -19.96
N VAL A 102 -6.61 15.82 -18.98
CA VAL A 102 -6.52 14.35 -19.02
C VAL A 102 -7.34 13.77 -20.16
N VAL A 103 -8.60 14.21 -20.36
CA VAL A 103 -9.46 13.76 -21.47
C VAL A 103 -8.80 14.07 -22.83
N LYS A 104 -8.25 15.28 -23.00
CA LYS A 104 -7.55 15.65 -24.23
C LYS A 104 -6.27 14.85 -24.44
N ALA A 105 -5.55 14.53 -23.37
CA ALA A 105 -4.38 13.67 -23.43
C ALA A 105 -4.77 12.24 -23.86
N GLY A 106 -5.88 11.71 -23.34
CA GLY A 106 -6.46 10.44 -23.76
C GLY A 106 -6.72 10.36 -25.25
N ASN A 107 -7.40 11.37 -25.79
CA ASN A 107 -7.73 11.39 -27.22
C ASN A 107 -6.51 11.57 -28.13
N LYS A 108 -5.44 12.25 -27.66
CA LYS A 108 -4.27 12.58 -28.48
C LYS A 108 -3.13 11.57 -28.40
N PHE A 109 -2.94 10.96 -27.24
CA PHE A 109 -1.78 10.14 -26.91
C PHE A 109 -2.17 8.75 -26.44
N SER A 110 -3.43 8.35 -26.65
CA SER A 110 -3.96 7.06 -26.22
C SER A 110 -3.78 6.81 -24.72
N LEU A 111 -3.86 7.87 -23.89
CA LEU A 111 -3.98 7.73 -22.44
C LEU A 111 -5.31 7.01 -22.17
N GLY A 112 -5.26 5.80 -21.62
CA GLY A 112 -6.45 4.94 -21.51
C GLY A 112 -7.61 5.60 -20.75
N GLN A 113 -8.85 5.25 -21.10
CA GLN A 113 -10.08 5.73 -20.42
C GLN A 113 -10.07 5.45 -18.90
N SER A 114 -9.26 4.49 -18.46
CA SER A 114 -9.01 4.22 -17.05
C SER A 114 -8.51 5.45 -16.27
N TRP A 115 -7.77 6.39 -16.89
CA TRP A 115 -7.36 7.64 -16.23
C TRP A 115 -8.52 8.58 -15.97
N THR A 116 -9.39 8.76 -16.96
CA THR A 116 -10.58 9.63 -16.83
C THR A 116 -11.57 9.04 -15.84
N ASP A 117 -11.76 7.72 -15.86
CA ASP A 117 -12.66 7.02 -14.95
C ASP A 117 -12.11 7.02 -13.52
N ALA A 118 -10.80 6.80 -13.35
CA ALA A 118 -10.14 6.87 -12.04
C ALA A 118 -10.22 8.26 -11.44
N LEU A 119 -10.01 9.30 -12.25
CA LEU A 119 -10.15 10.67 -11.80
C LEU A 119 -11.60 10.97 -11.42
N ASN A 120 -12.60 10.60 -12.22
CA ASN A 120 -14.00 10.78 -11.83
C ASN A 120 -14.38 10.07 -10.53
N ARG A 121 -13.90 8.84 -10.31
CA ARG A 121 -14.13 8.09 -9.07
C ARG A 121 -13.50 8.76 -7.85
N SER A 122 -12.29 9.29 -7.98
CA SER A 122 -11.60 9.89 -6.85
C SER A 122 -12.30 11.13 -6.30
N GLN A 123 -13.13 11.82 -7.09
CA GLN A 123 -13.94 12.93 -6.58
C GLN A 123 -14.81 12.53 -5.38
N TYR A 124 -15.32 11.29 -5.36
CA TYR A 124 -16.17 10.77 -4.29
C TYR A 124 -15.39 9.95 -3.27
N GLU A 125 -14.35 9.25 -3.71
CA GLU A 125 -13.57 8.33 -2.87
C GLU A 125 -12.41 9.00 -2.12
N ARG A 126 -12.08 10.26 -2.39
CA ARG A 126 -10.91 10.93 -1.79
C ARG A 126 -10.96 10.99 -0.27
N GLN A 127 -12.12 11.27 0.32
CA GLN A 127 -12.29 11.30 1.78
C GLN A 127 -12.05 9.92 2.42
N ALA A 128 -12.53 8.85 1.78
CA ALA A 128 -12.30 7.48 2.25
C ALA A 128 -10.82 7.06 2.17
N ASN A 129 -10.04 7.75 1.32
CA ASN A 129 -8.62 7.45 1.09
C ASN A 129 -7.67 8.42 1.79
N GLU A 130 -8.13 9.20 2.78
CA GLU A 130 -7.28 10.22 3.44
C GLU A 130 -6.01 9.61 4.08
N TYR A 131 -6.15 8.51 4.82
CA TYR A 131 -5.01 7.81 5.40
C TYR A 131 -4.03 7.31 4.34
N LEU A 132 -4.55 6.79 3.21
CA LEU A 132 -3.72 6.33 2.10
C LEU A 132 -2.93 7.49 1.47
N VAL A 133 -3.58 8.64 1.27
CA VAL A 133 -2.94 9.85 0.75
C VAL A 133 -1.82 10.30 1.68
N GLN A 134 -2.08 10.37 2.99
CA GLN A 134 -1.07 10.74 3.99
C GLN A 134 0.15 9.80 3.97
N GLN A 135 -0.06 8.48 3.98
CA GLN A 135 1.03 7.50 3.93
C GLN A 135 1.82 7.59 2.62
N SER A 136 1.13 7.83 1.50
CA SER A 136 1.79 7.97 0.20
C SER A 136 2.64 9.24 0.10
N ILE A 137 2.19 10.35 0.70
CA ILE A 137 3.00 11.58 0.85
C ILE A 137 4.24 11.30 1.70
N MET A 138 4.10 10.58 2.81
CA MET A 138 5.23 10.21 3.65
C MET A 138 6.25 9.31 2.94
N GLN A 139 5.77 8.41 2.07
CA GLN A 139 6.65 7.60 1.21
C GLN A 139 7.37 8.45 0.15
N ASN A 140 6.72 9.52 -0.34
CA ASN A 140 7.26 10.48 -1.31
C ASN A 140 7.93 9.84 -2.54
N GLU A 141 7.36 8.76 -3.06
CA GLU A 141 7.86 8.13 -4.27
C GLU A 141 7.34 8.88 -5.49
N VAL A 142 8.16 9.79 -6.03
CA VAL A 142 7.83 10.55 -7.23
C VAL A 142 8.03 9.67 -8.46
N ILE A 143 6.94 9.48 -9.22
CA ILE A 143 6.99 8.73 -10.49
C ILE A 143 7.26 9.68 -11.67
N PHE A 144 6.60 10.84 -11.67
CA PHE A 144 6.77 11.87 -12.69
C PHE A 144 6.73 13.24 -12.03
N SER A 145 7.59 14.16 -12.45
CA SER A 145 7.52 15.55 -12.01
C SER A 145 7.95 16.49 -13.13
N ARG A 146 7.07 17.43 -13.45
CA ARG A 146 7.34 18.58 -14.31
C ARG A 146 6.56 19.79 -13.80
N GLU A 147 6.88 20.95 -14.34
CA GLU A 147 6.10 22.15 -14.10
C GLU A 147 4.63 21.90 -14.46
N GLY A 148 3.75 22.22 -13.52
CA GLY A 148 2.31 21.97 -13.60
C GLY A 148 1.79 20.59 -13.18
N LEU A 149 2.61 19.53 -13.11
CA LEU A 149 2.14 18.19 -12.72
C LEU A 149 3.22 17.37 -11.99
N THR A 150 2.87 16.87 -10.82
CA THR A 150 3.64 15.84 -10.10
C THR A 150 2.77 14.61 -9.86
N LEU A 151 3.31 13.44 -10.18
CA LEU A 151 2.70 12.15 -9.90
C LEU A 151 3.48 11.43 -8.79
N LEU A 152 2.79 11.09 -7.72
CA LEU A 152 3.33 10.24 -6.65
C LEU A 152 2.79 8.81 -6.79
N ASN A 153 3.58 7.83 -6.38
CA ASN A 153 3.13 6.46 -6.27
C ASN A 153 2.29 6.27 -5.01
N VAL A 154 1.29 5.41 -5.11
CA VAL A 154 0.54 4.92 -3.93
C VAL A 154 1.49 4.17 -3.00
N ASP A 155 1.22 4.28 -1.69
CA ASP A 155 1.94 3.56 -0.65
C ASP A 155 2.14 2.07 -1.03
N ARG A 156 3.39 1.61 -0.90
CA ARG A 156 3.79 0.25 -1.24
C ARG A 156 3.13 -0.78 -0.33
N ILE A 157 2.87 -0.44 0.94
CA ILE A 157 2.19 -1.34 1.87
C ILE A 157 0.73 -1.51 1.45
N TYR A 158 0.05 -0.43 1.09
CA TYR A 158 -1.29 -0.50 0.50
C TYR A 158 -1.29 -1.34 -0.77
N THR A 159 -0.38 -1.06 -1.70
CA THR A 159 -0.28 -1.75 -2.99
C THR A 159 -0.06 -3.25 -2.77
N PHE A 160 0.88 -3.61 -1.88
CA PHE A 160 1.13 -4.99 -1.50
C PHE A 160 -0.13 -5.65 -0.95
N LYS A 161 -0.79 -5.02 0.04
CA LYS A 161 -1.99 -5.58 0.67
C LYS A 161 -3.15 -5.73 -0.31
N ARG A 162 -3.35 -4.77 -1.21
CA ARG A 162 -4.39 -4.81 -2.25
C ARG A 162 -4.13 -5.95 -3.23
N ARG A 163 -2.88 -6.17 -3.66
CA ARG A 163 -2.50 -7.33 -4.49
C ARG A 163 -2.84 -8.65 -3.78
N LEU A 164 -2.56 -8.75 -2.48
CA LEU A 164 -2.93 -9.94 -1.69
C LEU A 164 -4.43 -10.16 -1.59
N CYS A 165 -5.20 -9.10 -1.36
CA CYS A 165 -6.66 -9.17 -1.30
C CYS A 165 -7.25 -9.68 -2.62
N ILE A 166 -6.70 -9.27 -3.77
CA ILE A 166 -7.18 -9.71 -5.08
C ILE A 166 -6.80 -11.18 -5.33
N LEU A 167 -5.56 -11.57 -5.01
CA LEU A 167 -5.14 -12.97 -5.05
C LEU A 167 -5.96 -13.85 -4.10
N SER A 168 -6.44 -13.28 -3.00
CA SER A 168 -7.35 -13.94 -2.09
C SER A 168 -8.64 -14.38 -2.78
N ASN A 169 -9.15 -13.56 -3.69
CA ASN A 169 -10.44 -13.79 -4.36
C ASN A 169 -10.33 -14.69 -5.61
N GLN A 170 -9.12 -14.92 -6.13
CA GLN A 170 -8.90 -15.69 -7.36
C GLN A 170 -8.81 -17.22 -7.18
N GLY A 171 -9.07 -17.73 -5.98
CA GLY A 171 -9.14 -19.16 -5.72
C GLY A 171 -7.93 -19.74 -4.97
N LYS A 172 -7.75 -21.07 -5.08
CA LYS A 172 -6.80 -21.84 -4.24
C LYS A 172 -5.35 -21.81 -4.73
N ASN A 173 -5.10 -21.43 -5.99
CA ASN A 173 -3.76 -21.48 -6.56
C ASN A 173 -3.39 -20.13 -7.19
N PRO A 174 -2.66 -19.26 -6.47
CA PRO A 174 -2.25 -17.97 -7.01
C PRO A 174 -1.24 -18.17 -8.14
N GLU A 175 -1.36 -17.37 -9.21
CA GLU A 175 -0.41 -17.40 -10.32
C GLU A 175 1.02 -17.11 -9.84
N ALA A 176 2.00 -17.89 -10.32
CA ALA A 176 3.40 -17.78 -9.89
C ALA A 176 4.02 -16.40 -10.19
N SER A 177 3.61 -15.75 -11.29
CA SER A 177 4.01 -14.39 -11.65
C SER A 177 3.56 -13.36 -10.62
N CYS A 178 2.30 -13.43 -10.19
CA CYS A 178 1.73 -12.53 -9.20
C CYS A 178 2.39 -12.69 -7.82
N VAL A 179 2.67 -13.94 -7.42
CA VAL A 179 3.40 -14.21 -6.16
C VAL A 179 4.81 -13.62 -6.22
N THR A 180 5.51 -13.80 -7.35
CA THR A 180 6.86 -13.24 -7.54
C THR A 180 6.85 -11.71 -7.46
N SER A 181 5.88 -11.05 -8.11
CA SER A 181 5.71 -9.59 -8.03
C SER A 181 5.43 -9.12 -6.60
N CYS A 182 4.59 -9.83 -5.84
CA CYS A 182 4.33 -9.48 -4.43
C CYS A 182 5.59 -9.64 -3.56
N VAL A 183 6.38 -10.68 -3.80
CA VAL A 183 7.63 -10.96 -3.09
C VAL A 183 8.69 -9.89 -3.39
N GLN A 184 8.79 -9.44 -4.64
CA GLN A 184 9.68 -8.34 -5.04
C GLN A 184 9.26 -7.01 -4.40
N LEU A 185 7.97 -6.68 -4.42
CA LEU A 185 7.43 -5.48 -3.77
C LEU A 185 7.69 -5.51 -2.25
N LEU A 186 7.51 -6.67 -1.61
CA LEU A 186 7.84 -6.85 -0.20
C LEU A 186 9.33 -6.63 0.07
N HIS A 187 10.23 -7.15 -0.76
CA HIS A 187 11.67 -6.96 -0.62
C HIS A 187 12.07 -5.49 -0.69
N ARG A 188 11.54 -4.78 -1.68
CA ARG A 188 11.76 -3.34 -1.85
C ARG A 188 11.26 -2.56 -0.65
N THR A 189 10.03 -2.85 -0.21
CA THR A 189 9.43 -2.22 0.97
C THR A 189 10.30 -2.45 2.21
N ILE A 190 10.73 -3.68 2.47
CA ILE A 190 11.64 -4.00 3.60
C ILE A 190 12.96 -3.20 3.49
N GLY A 191 13.50 -3.04 2.28
CA GLY A 191 14.67 -2.21 2.01
C GLY A 191 14.49 -0.77 2.48
N ASP A 192 13.34 -0.16 2.20
CA ASP A 192 13.01 1.21 2.65
C ASP A 192 12.94 1.32 4.18
N PHE A 193 12.51 0.24 4.85
CA PHE A 193 12.45 0.16 6.32
C PHE A 193 13.73 -0.42 6.96
N GLN A 194 14.90 -0.14 6.38
CA GLN A 194 16.22 -0.54 6.91
C GLN A 194 16.40 -2.06 7.06
N GLY A 195 15.72 -2.85 6.22
CA GLY A 195 15.80 -4.32 6.28
C GLY A 195 14.97 -4.95 7.39
N ARG A 196 14.11 -4.19 8.09
CA ARG A 196 13.31 -4.74 9.18
C ARG A 196 12.13 -5.57 8.64
N PRO A 197 11.95 -6.82 9.12
CA PRO A 197 10.80 -7.62 8.73
C PRO A 197 9.51 -7.12 9.35
N PHE A 198 8.39 -7.37 8.65
CA PHE A 198 7.06 -7.03 9.14
C PHE A 198 6.47 -8.17 9.98
N SER A 199 5.69 -7.84 11.00
CA SER A 199 4.93 -8.87 11.72
C SER A 199 3.68 -9.27 10.94
N LYS A 200 3.22 -10.51 11.08
CA LYS A 200 1.91 -10.92 10.51
C LYS A 200 0.77 -10.01 11.00
N ALA A 201 0.77 -9.62 12.28
CA ALA A 201 -0.25 -8.78 12.88
C ALA A 201 -0.28 -7.35 12.30
N PHE A 202 0.85 -6.86 11.79
CA PHE A 202 0.94 -5.55 11.13
C PHE A 202 0.00 -5.47 9.92
N PHE A 203 0.03 -6.48 9.05
CA PHE A 203 -0.82 -6.50 7.85
C PHE A 203 -2.31 -6.56 8.19
N HIS A 204 -2.68 -7.12 9.33
CA HIS A 204 -4.08 -7.15 9.79
C HIS A 204 -4.55 -5.81 10.37
N ARG A 205 -3.64 -4.97 10.88
CA ARG A 205 -3.96 -3.65 11.45
C ARG A 205 -3.90 -2.52 10.42
N VAL A 206 -2.98 -2.60 9.48
CA VAL A 206 -2.76 -1.54 8.49
C VAL A 206 -3.73 -1.72 7.33
N TYR A 207 -4.49 -0.68 6.96
CA TYR A 207 -5.55 -0.72 5.95
C TYR A 207 -6.61 -1.79 6.25
N GLU A 208 -7.28 -1.71 7.41
CA GLU A 208 -8.24 -2.71 7.91
C GLU A 208 -9.32 -3.11 6.88
N GLN A 209 -9.72 -2.19 6.01
CA GLN A 209 -10.69 -2.44 4.93
C GLN A 209 -10.23 -3.48 3.88
N LEU A 210 -8.93 -3.77 3.80
CA LEU A 210 -8.40 -4.82 2.93
C LEU A 210 -8.18 -6.08 3.78
N ASP A 211 -8.98 -7.12 3.61
CA ASP A 211 -8.73 -8.38 4.32
C ASP A 211 -7.76 -9.29 3.54
N VAL A 212 -6.90 -10.00 4.25
CA VAL A 212 -5.88 -10.87 3.66
C VAL A 212 -5.87 -12.23 4.36
N ARG A 213 -6.01 -13.30 3.56
CA ARG A 213 -5.90 -14.68 4.03
C ARG A 213 -4.52 -14.97 4.62
N ASP A 214 -4.53 -15.53 5.83
CA ASP A 214 -3.32 -15.96 6.55
C ASP A 214 -2.48 -17.01 5.80
N GLU A 215 -3.14 -17.88 5.04
CA GLU A 215 -2.51 -18.89 4.20
C GLU A 215 -1.62 -18.24 3.13
N LEU A 216 -2.10 -17.16 2.51
CA LEU A 216 -1.39 -16.43 1.47
C LEU A 216 -0.18 -15.67 2.04
N LEU A 217 -0.34 -15.01 3.20
CA LEU A 217 0.77 -14.37 3.91
C LEU A 217 1.86 -15.39 4.27
N THR A 218 1.46 -16.58 4.74
CA THR A 218 2.39 -17.66 5.05
C THR A 218 3.11 -18.17 3.82
N HIS A 219 2.39 -18.33 2.70
CA HIS A 219 2.97 -18.75 1.43
C HIS A 219 4.00 -17.73 0.91
N ILE A 220 3.69 -16.43 0.94
CA ILE A 220 4.61 -15.37 0.51
C ILE A 220 5.81 -15.28 1.44
N ALA A 221 5.63 -15.42 2.76
CA ALA A 221 6.74 -15.45 3.71
C ALA A 221 7.71 -16.60 3.42
N GLN A 222 7.20 -17.79 3.09
CA GLN A 222 8.00 -18.95 2.70
C GLN A 222 8.74 -18.72 1.37
N THR A 223 8.05 -18.20 0.36
CA THR A 223 8.63 -17.90 -0.96
C THR A 223 9.71 -16.83 -0.85
N TYR A 224 9.47 -15.77 -0.07
CA TYR A 224 10.45 -14.73 0.24
C TYR A 224 11.69 -15.31 0.91
N LYS A 225 11.52 -16.13 1.95
CA LYS A 225 12.63 -16.79 2.65
C LYS A 225 13.43 -17.71 1.73
N LYS A 226 12.75 -18.43 0.84
CA LYS A 226 13.41 -19.28 -0.17
C LYS A 226 14.23 -18.45 -1.18
N GLN A 227 13.74 -17.28 -1.57
CA GLN A 227 14.38 -16.46 -2.60
C GLN A 227 15.52 -15.58 -2.07
N PHE A 228 15.37 -14.99 -0.88
CA PHE A 228 16.32 -14.02 -0.33
C PHE A 228 17.10 -14.52 0.90
N GLY A 229 16.78 -15.72 1.42
CA GLY A 229 17.45 -16.29 2.60
C GLY A 229 17.15 -15.56 3.92
N GLN A 230 16.33 -14.52 3.91
CA GLN A 230 15.96 -13.71 5.07
C GLN A 230 14.46 -13.83 5.37
N GLU A 231 14.07 -13.56 6.61
CA GLU A 231 12.65 -13.49 6.95
C GLU A 231 12.12 -12.11 6.61
N GLY A 232 11.09 -12.03 5.74
CA GLY A 232 10.42 -10.77 5.43
C GLY A 232 9.14 -10.54 6.25
N ILE A 233 8.50 -11.64 6.66
CA ILE A 233 7.29 -11.62 7.50
C ILE A 233 7.51 -12.55 8.69
N ILE A 234 7.47 -12.00 9.90
CA ILE A 234 7.54 -12.77 11.14
C ILE A 234 6.18 -13.42 11.39
N LEU A 235 6.15 -14.74 11.26
CA LEU A 235 5.01 -15.58 11.59
C LEU A 235 5.06 -15.94 13.08
N PRO A 236 3.95 -15.83 13.84
CA PRO A 236 3.94 -16.26 15.22
C PRO A 236 4.31 -17.76 15.30
N PRO A 237 5.04 -18.18 16.34
CA PRO A 237 5.36 -19.59 16.54
C PRO A 237 4.06 -20.38 16.52
N ARG A 238 3.96 -21.38 15.62
CA ARG A 238 2.85 -22.34 15.71
C ARG A 238 2.92 -22.92 17.12
N ALA A 239 1.85 -22.74 17.89
CA ALA A 239 1.71 -23.42 19.17
C ALA A 239 1.92 -24.91 18.86
N ARG A 240 3.08 -25.44 19.23
CA ARG A 240 3.29 -26.87 19.23
C ARG A 240 2.18 -27.37 20.14
N ALA A 241 1.26 -28.16 19.59
CA ALA A 241 0.41 -28.98 20.43
C ALA A 241 1.39 -29.81 21.26
N GLU A 242 1.63 -29.39 22.49
CA GLU A 242 2.30 -30.22 23.47
C GLU A 242 1.48 -31.50 23.50
N HIS A 243 1.99 -32.54 22.86
CA HIS A 243 1.66 -33.89 23.24
C HIS A 243 2.16 -33.99 24.68
N SER A 244 1.29 -33.58 25.60
CA SER A 244 1.40 -33.88 27.01
C SER A 244 1.35 -35.40 27.11
N SER A 245 2.51 -36.02 26.96
CA SER A 245 2.76 -37.32 27.54
C SER A 245 2.54 -37.13 29.04
N ARG A 246 1.33 -37.49 29.46
CA ARG A 246 0.87 -37.59 30.83
C ARG A 246 1.73 -38.62 31.57
N ASN A 247 2.98 -38.27 31.87
CA ASN A 247 3.74 -38.93 32.91
C ASN A 247 3.47 -38.14 34.19
N SER A 248 2.30 -38.39 34.77
CA SER A 248 2.02 -37.99 36.15
C SER A 248 2.93 -38.84 37.04
N PRO A 249 3.88 -38.26 37.80
CA PRO A 249 4.53 -39.04 38.85
C PRO A 249 3.49 -39.27 39.95
N LYS A 250 3.27 -40.54 40.27
CA LYS A 250 2.42 -40.99 41.38
C LYS A 250 2.90 -40.30 42.66
N ARG A 251 2.11 -39.34 43.15
CA ARG A 251 2.32 -38.67 44.43
C ARG A 251 2.00 -39.68 45.54
N THR A 252 3.03 -40.17 46.21
CA THR A 252 2.88 -40.99 47.41
C THR A 252 2.26 -40.18 48.54
N VAL A 253 1.41 -40.87 49.31
CA VAL A 253 0.54 -40.32 50.34
C VAL A 253 1.33 -39.92 51.59
N ARG A 254 0.97 -38.75 52.10
CA ARG A 254 1.23 -38.10 53.41
C ARG A 254 1.86 -38.96 54.52
N ALA A 255 2.92 -38.39 55.12
CA ALA A 255 3.12 -38.42 56.57
C ALA A 255 2.94 -36.99 57.12
N ARG A 256 2.12 -36.90 58.16
CA ARG A 256 1.71 -35.71 58.92
C ARG A 256 2.77 -35.44 59.99
N MET A 257 3.34 -34.24 60.04
CA MET A 257 3.93 -33.71 61.27
C MET A 257 3.96 -32.18 61.26
N GLU A 258 4.00 -31.63 62.47
CA GLU A 258 3.34 -30.41 62.93
C GLU A 258 4.00 -29.05 62.62
N ALA A 259 3.22 -28.01 62.90
CA ALA A 259 3.46 -26.60 62.67
C ALA A 259 4.40 -25.95 63.70
N ASN A 260 5.18 -24.95 63.24
CA ASN A 260 5.64 -23.77 64.02
C ASN A 260 6.42 -22.78 63.10
N PRO A 261 6.66 -21.49 63.47
CA PRO A 261 5.82 -20.31 63.16
C PRO A 261 6.54 -19.30 62.22
N PRO A 262 5.96 -18.14 61.85
CA PRO A 262 6.36 -17.40 60.65
C PRO A 262 7.57 -16.50 60.91
N ARG A 263 8.56 -16.54 60.01
CA ARG A 263 9.67 -15.57 59.99
C ARG A 263 9.73 -14.87 58.63
N TYR A 264 9.43 -13.58 58.72
CA TYR A 264 9.87 -12.46 57.89
C TYR A 264 9.61 -12.52 56.37
N ARG A 265 8.72 -11.61 55.95
CA ARG A 265 8.51 -11.17 54.56
C ARG A 265 9.87 -10.79 53.94
N ALA A 266 10.32 -11.58 52.97
CA ALA A 266 11.35 -11.13 52.05
C ALA A 266 10.76 -10.02 51.17
N ALA A 267 11.39 -8.85 51.21
CA ALA A 267 11.08 -7.72 50.34
C ALA A 267 11.18 -8.13 48.85
N PRO A 268 10.36 -7.57 47.96
CA PRO A 268 10.48 -7.84 46.53
C PRO A 268 11.83 -7.32 46.06
N THR A 269 12.63 -8.21 45.47
CA THR A 269 13.85 -7.83 44.76
C THR A 269 13.47 -6.83 43.68
N LYS A 270 14.02 -5.61 43.80
CA LYS A 270 13.91 -4.56 42.79
C LYS A 270 14.46 -5.13 41.47
N ARG A 271 13.55 -5.53 40.57
CA ARG A 271 13.90 -5.82 39.19
C ARG A 271 14.34 -4.50 38.58
N GLY A 272 15.61 -4.41 38.18
CA GLY A 272 16.10 -3.31 37.36
C GLY A 272 15.31 -3.19 36.04
N PRO A 273 15.40 -2.03 35.36
CA PRO A 273 14.70 -1.82 34.11
C PRO A 273 15.08 -2.90 33.10
N LYS A 274 14.08 -3.63 32.60
CA LYS A 274 14.26 -4.60 31.52
C LYS A 274 14.53 -3.82 30.24
N THR A 275 15.63 -4.12 29.57
CA THR A 275 15.82 -3.70 28.19
C THR A 275 14.75 -4.38 27.31
N PRO A 276 13.99 -3.60 26.51
CA PRO A 276 12.95 -4.15 25.65
C PRO A 276 13.56 -5.10 24.61
N GLN A 277 12.92 -6.24 24.38
CA GLN A 277 13.40 -7.28 23.45
C GLN A 277 12.71 -7.20 22.08
N SER A 278 11.68 -6.36 21.92
CA SER A 278 10.98 -6.19 20.64
C SER A 278 10.39 -4.78 20.45
N ALA A 279 10.17 -4.37 19.20
CA ALA A 279 9.60 -3.05 18.85
C ALA A 279 8.14 -2.87 19.33
N SER A 280 7.42 -3.95 19.65
CA SER A 280 6.12 -3.87 20.32
C SER A 280 6.20 -3.33 21.75
N ASP A 281 7.38 -3.43 22.39
CA ASP A 281 7.63 -2.87 23.73
C ASP A 281 7.88 -1.35 23.69
N VAL A 282 8.01 -0.76 22.49
CA VAL A 282 8.31 0.66 22.28
C VAL A 282 7.13 1.40 21.61
N THR A 283 5.94 0.79 21.59
CA THR A 283 4.72 1.48 21.12
C THR A 283 3.93 2.07 22.29
N PRO A 284 3.47 3.33 22.24
CA PRO A 284 2.88 4.02 23.38
C PRO A 284 1.42 3.61 23.62
N ILE A 285 1.11 2.31 23.68
CA ILE A 285 -0.22 1.83 24.05
C ILE A 285 -0.12 0.50 24.82
N THR A 286 0.57 0.51 25.96
CA THR A 286 0.29 -0.44 27.05
C THR A 286 0.03 0.35 28.33
N ARG A 287 -1.26 0.38 28.68
CA ARG A 287 -1.88 0.97 29.87
C ARG A 287 -1.03 0.86 31.14
N ASN A 288 -0.54 2.01 31.63
CA ASN A 288 -0.32 2.43 33.03
C ASN A 288 0.98 3.21 33.30
N GLU A 289 1.86 3.41 32.32
CA GLU A 289 3.17 4.03 32.58
C GLU A 289 3.17 5.58 32.56
N TRP A 290 2.07 6.22 32.14
CA TRP A 290 1.93 7.69 32.15
C TRP A 290 1.40 8.29 33.46
N ASN A 291 1.10 7.48 34.48
CA ASN A 291 0.61 8.00 35.77
C ASN A 291 1.66 8.82 36.54
N ILE A 292 2.94 8.72 36.17
CA ILE A 292 4.03 9.54 36.75
C ILE A 292 3.93 11.01 36.32
N LEU A 293 3.36 11.31 35.14
CA LEU A 293 3.16 12.71 34.72
C LEU A 293 1.87 13.31 35.30
N ASN A 294 0.90 12.49 35.70
CA ASN A 294 -0.35 12.97 36.30
C ASN A 294 -0.26 13.24 37.81
N SER A 295 0.78 12.74 38.50
CA SER A 295 0.96 13.00 39.94
C SER A 295 1.56 14.38 40.27
N ASN A 296 2.15 15.07 39.29
CA ASN A 296 2.73 16.41 39.47
C ASN A 296 1.83 17.55 38.98
N LEU A 297 0.61 17.24 38.54
CA LEU A 297 -0.42 18.23 38.19
C LEU A 297 -1.55 18.23 39.23
N GLN A 298 -1.19 18.11 40.52
CA GLN A 298 -2.06 18.61 41.58
C GLN A 298 -2.18 20.13 41.42
N GLN A 299 -3.25 20.52 40.75
CA GLN A 299 -4.02 21.76 40.91
C GLN A 299 -3.38 22.77 41.88
N THR A 300 -2.51 23.63 41.35
CA THR A 300 -2.37 24.96 41.91
C THR A 300 -3.66 25.72 41.59
N LYS A 301 -4.63 25.64 42.50
CA LYS A 301 -5.79 26.54 42.48
C LYS A 301 -5.25 27.97 42.42
N PRO A 302 -5.63 28.80 41.44
CA PRO A 302 -5.33 30.22 41.52
C PRO A 302 -6.14 30.79 42.69
N THR A 303 -5.46 31.18 43.77
CA THR A 303 -6.04 32.03 44.80
C THR A 303 -6.34 33.38 44.15
N VAL A 304 -7.58 33.56 43.71
CA VAL A 304 -8.12 34.85 43.25
C VAL A 304 -8.19 35.75 44.48
N THR A 305 -7.17 36.59 44.68
CA THR A 305 -7.24 37.71 45.62
C THR A 305 -8.10 38.81 44.97
N LYS A 306 -9.37 38.86 45.39
CA LYS A 306 -10.29 39.93 45.05
C LYS A 306 -9.76 41.24 45.64
N TRP A 307 -9.18 42.10 44.82
CA TRP A 307 -8.87 43.48 45.22
C TRP A 307 -10.17 44.30 45.21
N THR A 308 -10.66 44.63 46.41
CA THR A 308 -11.71 45.63 46.62
C THR A 308 -11.06 46.99 46.83
N PRO A 309 -11.24 47.98 45.94
CA PRO A 309 -10.90 49.36 46.26
C PRO A 309 -11.95 49.95 47.20
N SER A 310 -11.48 50.50 48.33
CA SER A 310 -12.28 51.27 49.28
C SER A 310 -12.77 52.58 48.62
N PRO A 311 -13.96 53.10 48.99
CA PRO A 311 -14.51 54.30 48.37
C PRO A 311 -13.81 55.55 48.93
N THR A 312 -13.10 56.28 48.09
CA THR A 312 -12.66 57.65 48.43
C THR A 312 -13.72 58.62 47.92
N VAL A 313 -14.25 59.36 48.88
CA VAL A 313 -15.32 60.35 48.80
C VAL A 313 -14.97 61.47 47.82
N LEU A 314 -15.91 61.75 46.90
CA LEU A 314 -15.99 63.00 46.15
C LEU A 314 -16.27 64.15 47.13
N ALA A 315 -15.26 64.98 47.39
CA ALA A 315 -15.48 66.30 47.96
C ALA A 315 -15.57 67.30 46.80
N ALA A 316 -16.73 67.95 46.72
CA ALA A 316 -17.05 69.04 45.81
C ALA A 316 -16.26 70.31 46.14
N ALA A 317 -15.81 71.01 45.10
CA ALA A 317 -15.87 72.47 44.91
C ALA A 317 -15.31 72.81 43.52
#